data_AF-S4P960-F1
#
_entry.id   AF-S4P960-F1
#
_cell.length_a   1.000
_cell.length_b   1.000
_cell.length_c   1.000
_cell.angle_alpha   90.00
_cell.angle_beta   90.00
_cell.angle_gamma   90.00
#
_symmetry.space_group_name_H-M   'P 1'
#
loop_
_entity.id
_entity.type
_entity.pdbx_description
1 polymer ?
#
loop_
_entity_poly.entity_id
_entity_poly.type
_entity_poly.pdbx_seq_one_letter_code
_entity_poly.pdbx_strand_id
1 'polypeptide(L)'
;MILIDCRGSNEYSVSHIRSAVNFSIPSIMLRRLAAGKIELASTVQCKELKARITHCCSRGMFVLYSDGAPRDPDSVHGILLKRLKQDGVQVVCLEGEFAEFRRAFPEWCSEASAQHVPHLPLMGLRSLRISGSGCDDALSSGSSSECEDTHTHVQQEFPIEILPNLYLGNSTNSEDCEALARHNIKYILNVTPDLPNTFEADGCGISYLKIPIADHWSQNLAVYFPQAIRFIEEAMTARCGVLVHCVAGVSRSVTVTLAYLMQRHRLCLRDAF
;
A
#
# COMPACT_ATOMS: atom_id res chain seq x y z
N MET A 1 2.25 -29.10 -5.45
CA MET A 1 3.38 -28.15 -5.48
C MET A 1 2.82 -26.75 -5.55
N ILE A 2 3.39 -25.79 -4.82
CA ILE A 2 3.03 -24.37 -4.91
C ILE A 2 4.30 -23.56 -5.18
N LEU A 3 4.23 -22.72 -6.22
CA LEU A 3 5.31 -21.81 -6.58
C LEU A 3 4.99 -20.43 -6.01
N ILE A 4 5.89 -19.90 -5.19
CA ILE A 4 5.75 -18.60 -4.54
C ILE A 4 6.80 -17.65 -5.11
N ASP A 5 6.32 -16.52 -5.64
CA ASP A 5 7.15 -15.38 -6.04
C ASP A 5 7.30 -14.43 -4.85
N CYS A 6 8.52 -14.30 -4.33
CA CYS A 6 8.86 -13.45 -3.19
C CYS A 6 9.26 -12.01 -3.60
N ARG A 7 9.22 -11.68 -4.90
CA ARG A 7 9.52 -10.33 -5.41
C ARG A 7 8.42 -9.34 -5.07
N GLY A 8 8.70 -8.06 -5.28
CA GLY A 8 7.72 -7.00 -5.08
C GLY A 8 6.47 -7.21 -5.93
N SER A 9 5.31 -6.82 -5.41
CA SER A 9 4.02 -6.97 -6.12
C SER A 9 4.03 -6.29 -7.50
N ASN A 10 4.76 -5.18 -7.64
CA ASN A 10 4.92 -4.50 -8.92
C ASN A 10 5.67 -5.37 -9.93
N GLU A 11 6.81 -5.95 -9.54
CA GLU A 11 7.62 -6.81 -10.40
C GLU A 11 6.84 -8.05 -10.85
N TYR A 12 6.13 -8.69 -9.91
CA TYR A 12 5.24 -9.81 -10.21
C TYR A 12 4.14 -9.42 -11.20
N SER A 13 3.52 -8.25 -11.02
CA SER A 13 2.41 -7.79 -11.86
C SER A 13 2.82 -7.53 -13.32
N VAL A 14 4.08 -7.12 -13.53
CA VAL A 14 4.65 -6.91 -14.87
C VAL A 14 4.89 -8.26 -15.53
N SER A 15 5.57 -9.16 -14.84
CA SER A 15 5.93 -10.48 -15.36
C SER A 15 6.28 -11.46 -14.24
N HIS A 16 5.81 -12.70 -14.35
CA HIS A 16 6.05 -13.75 -13.36
C HIS A 16 6.00 -15.14 -13.99
N ILE A 17 6.52 -16.16 -13.28
CA ILE A 17 6.39 -17.55 -13.71
C ILE A 17 4.92 -17.96 -13.66
N ARG A 18 4.41 -18.62 -14.71
CA ARG A 18 3.02 -19.08 -14.81
C ARG A 18 2.64 -19.91 -13.59
N SER A 19 1.43 -19.67 -13.07
CA SER A 19 0.90 -20.33 -11.88
C SER A 19 1.65 -20.07 -10.57
N ALA A 20 2.66 -19.18 -10.58
CA ALA A 20 3.24 -18.64 -9.36
C ALA A 20 2.21 -17.82 -8.60
N VAL A 21 2.46 -17.66 -7.31
CA VAL A 21 1.66 -16.84 -6.41
C VAL A 21 2.58 -15.79 -5.80
N ASN A 22 2.26 -14.51 -5.99
CA ASN A 22 2.99 -13.46 -5.29
C ASN A 22 2.73 -13.52 -3.79
N PHE A 23 3.81 -13.53 -3.02
CA PHE A 23 3.74 -13.37 -1.58
C PHE A 23 4.28 -12.00 -1.20
N SER A 24 3.35 -11.06 -1.01
CA SER A 24 3.64 -9.71 -0.57
C SER A 24 2.74 -9.39 0.62
N ILE A 25 3.34 -9.24 1.79
CA ILE A 25 2.64 -8.90 3.03
C ILE A 25 3.29 -7.70 3.69
N PRO A 26 2.54 -6.86 4.42
CA PRO A 26 3.11 -5.72 5.14
C PRO A 26 4.27 -6.14 6.04
N SER A 27 5.31 -5.30 6.15
CA SER A 27 6.54 -5.58 6.93
C SER A 27 6.27 -5.94 8.39
N ILE A 28 5.20 -5.40 8.97
CA ILE A 28 4.75 -5.76 10.32
C ILE A 28 4.22 -7.21 10.40
N MET A 29 3.49 -7.69 9.38
CA MET A 29 3.04 -9.07 9.32
C MET A 29 4.22 -10.01 9.03
N LEU A 30 5.15 -9.59 8.18
CA LEU A 30 6.36 -10.34 7.90
C LEU A 30 7.19 -10.56 9.17
N ARG A 31 7.39 -9.52 10.00
CA ARG A 31 8.04 -9.64 11.31
C ARG A 31 7.30 -10.58 12.27
N ARG A 32 5.97 -10.55 12.28
CA ARG A 32 5.18 -11.46 13.12
C ARG A 32 5.25 -12.91 12.64
N LEU A 33 5.29 -13.13 11.33
CA LEU A 33 5.49 -14.45 10.73
C LEU A 33 6.88 -14.99 11.06
N ALA A 34 7.92 -14.15 10.94
CA ALA A 34 9.28 -14.49 11.33
C ALA A 34 9.40 -14.86 12.83
N ALA A 35 8.65 -14.16 13.68
CA ALA A 35 8.56 -14.45 15.11
C ALA A 35 7.65 -15.65 15.47
N GLY A 36 7.03 -16.31 14.48
CA GLY A 36 6.11 -17.43 14.70
C GLY A 36 4.81 -17.05 15.42
N LYS A 37 4.47 -15.76 15.47
CA LYS A 37 3.26 -15.25 16.13
C LYS A 37 2.00 -15.38 15.26
N ILE A 38 2.16 -15.69 13.98
CA ILE A 38 1.08 -15.92 13.02
C ILE A 38 1.47 -17.05 12.06
N GLU A 39 0.49 -17.79 11.56
CA GLU A 39 0.71 -18.86 10.58
C GLU A 39 0.67 -18.32 9.15
N LEU A 40 1.39 -18.98 8.22
CA LEU A 40 1.40 -18.59 6.80
C LEU A 40 -0.02 -18.53 6.21
N ALA A 41 -0.87 -19.51 6.50
CA ALA A 41 -2.26 -19.55 6.01
C ALA A 41 -3.13 -18.40 6.54
N SER A 42 -2.74 -17.77 7.67
CA SER A 42 -3.45 -16.59 8.22
C SER A 42 -3.09 -15.30 7.49
N THR A 43 -1.95 -15.27 6.79
CA THR A 43 -1.52 -14.11 6.00
C THR A 43 -2.20 -14.03 4.63
N VAL A 44 -2.91 -15.09 4.24
CA VAL A 44 -3.55 -15.22 2.93
C VAL A 44 -5.06 -15.05 3.04
N GLN A 45 -5.57 -13.99 2.43
CA GLN A 45 -7.01 -13.70 2.39
C GLN A 45 -7.75 -14.48 1.28
N CYS A 46 -7.06 -14.84 0.19
CA CYS A 46 -7.66 -15.61 -0.90
C CYS A 46 -7.97 -17.05 -0.44
N LYS A 47 -9.26 -17.43 -0.43
CA LYS A 47 -9.73 -18.74 0.06
C LYS A 47 -9.14 -19.91 -0.72
N GLU A 48 -9.03 -19.78 -2.04
CA GLU A 48 -8.46 -20.80 -2.92
C GLU A 48 -6.96 -20.99 -2.66
N LEU A 49 -6.23 -19.88 -2.56
CA LEU A 49 -4.80 -19.91 -2.24
C LEU A 49 -4.55 -20.46 -0.83
N LYS A 50 -5.38 -20.08 0.14
CA LYS A 50 -5.34 -20.62 1.50
C LYS A 50 -5.54 -22.13 1.49
N ALA A 51 -6.53 -22.64 0.76
CA ALA A 51 -6.76 -24.07 0.61
C ALA A 51 -5.56 -24.79 -0.04
N ARG A 52 -4.95 -24.20 -1.07
CA ARG A 52 -3.72 -24.72 -1.71
C ARG A 52 -2.54 -24.77 -0.75
N ILE A 53 -2.33 -23.73 0.06
CA ILE A 53 -1.28 -23.67 1.07
C ILE A 53 -1.51 -24.73 2.15
N THR A 54 -2.71 -24.79 2.73
CA THR A 54 -3.05 -25.79 3.76
C THR A 54 -2.87 -27.21 3.24
N HIS A 55 -3.29 -27.48 2.01
CA HIS A 55 -3.08 -28.79 1.37
C HIS A 55 -1.58 -29.08 1.17
N CYS A 56 -0.81 -28.11 0.69
CA CYS A 56 0.64 -28.29 0.47
C CYS A 56 1.43 -28.45 1.77
N CYS A 57 1.03 -27.82 2.88
CA CYS A 57 1.67 -28.02 4.17
C CYS A 57 1.57 -29.47 4.69
N SER A 58 0.59 -30.25 4.22
CA SER A 58 0.40 -31.63 4.66
C SER A 58 1.20 -32.67 3.86
N ARG A 59 1.33 -32.48 2.53
CA ARG A 59 1.89 -33.48 1.60
C ARG A 59 2.54 -32.90 0.33
N GLY A 60 2.73 -31.58 0.28
CA GLY A 60 3.18 -30.87 -0.91
C GLY A 60 4.59 -30.29 -0.78
N MET A 61 5.08 -29.78 -1.91
CA MET A 61 6.36 -29.06 -2.01
C MET A 61 6.10 -27.57 -2.29
N PHE A 62 6.79 -26.71 -1.58
CA PHE A 62 6.88 -25.27 -1.84
C PHE A 62 8.12 -25.00 -2.68
N VAL A 63 7.96 -24.22 -3.74
CA VAL A 63 9.07 -23.70 -4.54
C VAL A 63 9.07 -22.18 -4.32
N LEU A 64 10.16 -21.65 -3.79
CA LEU A 64 10.32 -20.21 -3.58
C LEU A 64 11.29 -19.64 -4.61
N TYR A 65 11.05 -18.44 -5.11
CA TYR A 65 12.04 -17.69 -5.88
C TYR A 65 11.95 -16.19 -5.58
N SER A 66 13.06 -15.48 -5.78
CA SER A 66 13.18 -14.03 -5.62
C SER A 66 14.26 -13.52 -6.57
N ASP A 67 14.14 -12.28 -7.00
CA ASP A 67 15.25 -11.56 -7.62
C ASP A 67 16.16 -11.06 -6.48
N GLY A 68 17.46 -11.35 -6.57
CA GLY A 68 18.45 -11.06 -5.53
C GLY A 68 18.94 -12.29 -4.77
N ALA A 69 20.16 -12.19 -4.21
CA ALA A 69 20.83 -13.31 -3.57
C ALA A 69 19.97 -13.91 -2.43
N PRO A 70 19.83 -15.24 -2.32
CA PRO A 70 19.04 -15.93 -1.29
C PRO A 70 19.65 -15.85 0.13
N ARG A 71 20.41 -14.80 0.42
CA ARG A 71 21.30 -14.69 1.59
C ARG A 71 20.82 -13.72 2.66
N ASP A 72 19.85 -12.86 2.37
CA ASP A 72 19.28 -12.00 3.40
C ASP A 72 18.22 -12.79 4.22
N PRO A 73 18.50 -13.13 5.48
CA PRO A 73 17.55 -13.86 6.33
C PRO A 73 16.31 -13.04 6.68
N ASP A 74 16.37 -11.71 6.57
CA ASP A 74 15.29 -10.79 6.89
C ASP A 74 14.42 -10.43 5.67
N SER A 75 14.84 -10.87 4.48
CA SER A 75 14.03 -10.78 3.26
C SER A 75 12.77 -11.64 3.34
N VAL A 76 11.76 -11.32 2.52
CA VAL A 76 10.53 -12.13 2.38
C VAL A 76 10.87 -13.59 2.08
N HIS A 77 11.81 -13.81 1.16
CA HIS A 77 12.30 -15.13 0.79
C HIS A 77 12.95 -15.85 1.98
N GLY A 78 13.86 -15.20 2.70
CA GLY A 78 14.57 -15.77 3.85
C GLY A 78 13.62 -16.17 4.99
N ILE A 79 12.67 -15.29 5.32
CA ILE A 79 11.68 -15.51 6.37
C ILE A 79 10.76 -16.68 6.01
N LEU A 80 10.25 -16.73 4.78
CA LEU A 80 9.41 -17.83 4.32
C LEU A 80 10.16 -19.17 4.32
N LEU A 81 11.39 -19.18 3.80
CA LEU A 81 12.22 -20.37 3.76
C LEU A 81 12.45 -20.93 5.17
N LYS A 82 12.80 -20.06 6.13
CA LYS A 82 13.01 -20.43 7.53
C LYS A 82 11.73 -20.97 8.15
N ARG A 83 10.59 -20.30 7.93
CA ARG A 83 9.31 -20.69 8.53
C ARG A 83 8.79 -22.01 7.99
N LEU A 84 8.80 -22.20 6.67
CA LEU A 84 8.35 -23.43 6.03
C LEU A 84 9.20 -24.64 6.47
N LYS A 85 10.52 -24.46 6.63
CA LYS A 85 11.41 -25.50 7.19
C LYS A 85 11.07 -25.83 8.64
N GLN A 86 10.82 -24.82 9.47
CA GLN A 86 10.41 -25.03 10.87
C GLN A 86 9.09 -25.78 10.99
N ASP A 87 8.16 -25.52 10.07
CA ASP A 87 6.86 -26.19 10.02
C ASP A 87 6.96 -27.61 9.40
N GLY A 88 8.18 -28.10 9.10
CA GLY A 88 8.42 -29.45 8.58
C GLY A 88 8.01 -29.64 7.11
N VAL A 89 7.77 -28.55 6.39
CA VAL A 89 7.29 -28.57 5.01
C VAL A 89 8.46 -28.71 4.04
N GLN A 90 8.28 -29.49 2.97
CA GLN A 90 9.27 -29.55 1.90
C GLN A 90 9.31 -28.23 1.13
N VAL A 91 10.47 -27.58 1.15
CA VAL A 91 10.69 -26.32 0.45
C VAL A 91 11.99 -26.37 -0.34
N VAL A 92 11.92 -25.93 -1.59
CA VAL A 92 13.05 -25.79 -2.51
C VAL A 92 13.09 -24.37 -3.04
N CYS A 93 14.29 -23.88 -3.35
CA CYS A 93 14.49 -22.55 -3.91
C CYS A 93 14.87 -22.68 -5.38
N LEU A 94 14.27 -21.86 -6.23
CA LEU A 94 14.68 -21.68 -7.62
C LEU A 94 15.91 -20.76 -7.63
N GLU A 95 17.00 -21.22 -8.24
CA GLU A 95 18.24 -20.46 -8.33
C GLU A 95 18.25 -19.54 -9.56
N GLY A 96 18.95 -18.42 -9.44
CA GLY A 96 19.07 -17.41 -10.50
C GLY A 96 18.00 -16.32 -10.44
N GLU A 97 18.17 -15.32 -11.29
CA GLU A 97 17.23 -14.21 -11.41
C GLU A 97 16.08 -14.57 -12.37
N PHE A 98 14.91 -13.97 -12.14
CA PHE A 98 13.74 -14.13 -13.00
C PHE A 98 14.03 -13.74 -14.46
N ALA A 99 14.88 -12.73 -14.68
CA ALA A 99 15.29 -12.33 -16.02
C ALA A 99 15.99 -13.47 -16.78
N GLU A 100 16.84 -14.24 -16.10
CA GLU A 100 17.52 -15.41 -16.67
C GLU A 100 16.54 -16.57 -16.89
N PHE A 101 15.67 -16.84 -15.91
CA PHE A 101 14.61 -17.84 -16.04
C PHE A 101 13.73 -17.55 -17.25
N ARG A 102 13.28 -16.30 -17.41
CA ARG A 102 12.45 -15.86 -18.54
C ARG A 102 13.15 -16.04 -19.88
N ARG A 103 14.45 -15.74 -19.94
CA ARG A 103 15.24 -15.92 -21.18
C ARG A 103 15.37 -17.39 -21.56
N ALA A 104 15.48 -18.29 -20.58
CA ALA A 104 15.60 -19.72 -20.80
C ALA A 104 14.25 -20.42 -21.04
N PHE A 105 13.18 -19.95 -20.39
CA PHE A 105 11.86 -20.58 -20.36
C PHE A 105 10.73 -19.56 -20.58
N PRO A 106 10.70 -18.84 -21.73
CA PRO A 106 9.70 -17.79 -21.97
C PRO A 106 8.26 -18.31 -21.98
N GLU A 107 8.03 -19.56 -22.41
CA GLU A 107 6.71 -20.20 -22.45
C GLU A 107 6.09 -20.47 -21.06
N TRP A 108 6.94 -20.46 -20.03
CA TRP A 108 6.57 -20.59 -18.63
C TRP A 108 6.41 -19.25 -17.93
N CYS A 109 6.43 -18.12 -18.64
CA CYS A 109 6.21 -16.79 -18.08
C CYS A 109 4.84 -16.22 -18.48
N SER A 110 4.21 -15.49 -17.56
CA SER A 110 3.05 -14.63 -17.80
C SER A 110 3.54 -13.18 -17.84
N GLU A 111 3.08 -12.39 -18.81
CA GLU A 111 3.32 -10.95 -18.89
C GLU A 111 1.98 -10.21 -19.00
N ALA A 112 1.89 -9.02 -18.41
CA ALA A 112 0.73 -8.15 -18.63
C ALA A 112 0.73 -7.68 -20.10
N SER A 113 -0.24 -8.12 -20.90
CA SER A 113 -0.34 -7.73 -22.30
C SER A 113 -0.49 -6.22 -22.43
N ALA A 114 0.55 -5.55 -22.94
CA ALA A 114 0.50 -4.16 -23.38
C ALA A 114 -0.39 -4.04 -24.63
N GLN A 115 -1.71 -3.91 -24.43
CA GLN A 115 -2.62 -3.49 -25.49
C GLN A 115 -2.96 -2.01 -25.31
N HIS A 116 -2.34 -1.19 -26.16
CA HIS A 116 -2.73 0.14 -26.63
C HIS A 116 -3.60 1.00 -25.69
N VAL A 117 -2.98 1.98 -25.03
CA VAL A 117 -3.68 3.20 -24.58
C VAL A 117 -2.94 4.41 -25.17
N PRO A 118 -3.62 5.26 -25.95
CA PRO A 118 -2.99 6.44 -26.54
C PRO A 118 -2.62 7.44 -25.45
N HIS A 119 -1.45 8.04 -25.62
CA HIS A 119 -0.85 9.07 -24.78
C HIS A 119 -1.87 10.11 -24.26
N LEU A 120 -1.92 10.30 -22.95
CA LEU A 120 -2.23 11.58 -22.29
C LEU A 120 -1.20 11.79 -21.17
N PRO A 121 -0.66 13.01 -20.97
CA PRO A 121 0.42 13.24 -20.01
C PRO A 121 -0.18 13.39 -18.61
N LEU A 122 0.03 12.41 -17.73
CA LEU A 122 -0.15 12.59 -16.30
C LEU A 122 1.23 12.72 -15.65
N MET A 123 1.45 13.86 -15.00
CA MET A 123 2.64 14.12 -14.20
C MET A 123 2.80 13.04 -13.15
N GLY A 124 4.00 12.46 -13.12
CA GLY A 124 4.32 11.30 -12.33
C GLY A 124 4.57 11.63 -10.86
N LEU A 125 4.06 10.77 -9.98
CA LEU A 125 4.49 10.68 -8.59
C LEU A 125 5.78 9.86 -8.50
N ARG A 126 6.87 10.43 -9.01
CA ARG A 126 8.23 9.95 -8.74
C ARG A 126 8.80 10.65 -7.52
N SER A 127 8.25 10.41 -6.32
CA SER A 127 8.94 10.57 -5.02
C SER A 127 7.96 10.37 -3.87
N LEU A 128 7.65 9.12 -3.53
CA LEU A 128 7.29 8.79 -2.15
C LEU A 128 8.50 8.10 -1.53
N ARG A 129 9.38 8.88 -0.89
CA ARG A 129 10.47 8.34 -0.09
C ARG A 129 9.89 7.94 1.27
N ILE A 130 9.80 6.64 1.53
CA ILE A 130 9.52 6.10 2.86
C ILE A 130 10.82 6.20 3.65
N SER A 131 11.08 7.34 4.28
CA SER A 131 12.15 7.44 5.27
C SER A 131 11.65 6.83 6.58
N GLY A 132 12.14 5.63 6.90
CA GLY A 132 11.94 4.99 8.19
C GLY A 132 12.62 5.80 9.30
N SER A 133 11.88 6.11 10.35
CA SER A 133 12.39 6.73 11.58
C SER A 133 13.26 5.72 12.33
N GLY A 134 14.57 5.81 12.13
CA GLY A 134 15.59 5.20 12.98
C GLY A 134 16.09 6.24 13.97
N CYS A 135 15.87 5.97 15.25
CA CYS A 135 16.55 6.60 16.37
C CYS A 135 18.02 6.17 16.38
N ASP A 136 18.95 7.09 16.62
CA ASP A 136 20.23 6.83 17.29
C ASP A 136 20.85 8.14 17.80
N ASP A 137 21.15 8.15 19.10
CA ASP A 137 21.90 9.18 19.82
C ASP A 137 23.42 9.00 19.60
N ALA A 138 24.14 10.08 19.21
CA ALA A 138 25.57 10.26 19.52
C ALA A 138 26.09 11.71 19.26
N LEU A 139 26.30 12.43 20.37
CA LEU A 139 27.34 13.43 20.73
C LEU A 139 28.17 14.21 19.66
N SER A 140 28.07 15.56 19.81
CA SER A 140 29.10 16.62 19.89
C SER A 140 30.21 16.88 18.84
N SER A 141 30.18 18.13 18.37
CA SER A 141 31.27 19.13 18.13
C SER A 141 32.28 18.94 16.99
N GLY A 142 32.35 19.93 16.09
CA GLY A 142 33.47 20.17 15.18
C GLY A 142 33.14 21.17 14.07
N SER A 143 34.01 22.16 13.86
CA SER A 143 33.84 23.38 13.07
C SER A 143 34.10 23.23 11.56
N SER A 144 33.54 24.18 10.79
CA SER A 144 33.96 24.75 9.49
C SER A 144 33.92 23.89 8.22
N SER A 145 33.05 24.25 7.27
CA SER A 145 33.41 24.78 5.94
C SER A 145 32.17 24.93 5.05
N GLU A 146 32.15 25.99 4.27
CA GLU A 146 31.06 26.44 3.40
C GLU A 146 30.92 25.54 2.16
N CYS A 147 29.69 25.18 1.80
CA CYS A 147 29.18 25.36 0.44
C CYS A 147 27.66 25.12 0.39
N GLU A 148 27.01 25.99 -0.39
CA GLU A 148 25.56 26.11 -0.57
C GLU A 148 24.94 24.84 -1.17
N ASP A 149 23.88 24.32 -0.56
CA ASP A 149 22.69 23.95 -1.30
C ASP A 149 21.47 24.22 -0.43
N THR A 150 20.73 25.27 -0.80
CA THR A 150 19.54 25.72 -0.09
C THR A 150 18.39 24.81 -0.50
N HIS A 151 18.34 23.59 0.03
CA HIS A 151 17.08 22.86 0.06
C HIS A 151 16.19 23.53 1.10
N THR A 152 15.53 24.60 0.65
CA THR A 152 14.32 25.15 1.24
C THR A 152 13.49 24.00 1.78
N HIS A 153 13.32 23.99 3.10
CA HIS A 153 12.31 23.20 3.78
C HIS A 153 10.96 23.66 3.23
N VAL A 154 10.54 23.11 2.09
CA VAL A 154 9.19 23.28 1.56
C VAL A 154 8.29 22.66 2.62
N GLN A 155 7.74 23.53 3.47
CA GLN A 155 6.57 23.22 4.28
C GLN A 155 5.59 22.58 3.31
N GLN A 156 5.32 21.27 3.46
CA GLN A 156 4.38 20.63 2.56
C GLN A 156 3.03 21.34 2.71
N GLU A 157 2.71 22.15 1.70
CA GLU A 157 1.46 22.88 1.57
C GLU A 157 0.33 21.86 1.47
N PHE A 158 -0.36 21.63 2.60
CA PHE A 158 -1.78 21.23 2.65
C PHE A 158 -2.09 19.86 1.93
N PRO A 159 -3.30 19.25 2.01
CA PRO A 159 -3.56 17.92 1.47
C PRO A 159 -3.45 17.92 -0.06
N ILE A 160 -2.97 16.79 -0.58
CA ILE A 160 -2.69 16.60 -2.00
C ILE A 160 -4.02 16.54 -2.75
N GLU A 161 -4.19 17.37 -3.78
CA GLU A 161 -5.31 17.28 -4.70
C GLU A 161 -5.08 16.10 -5.67
N ILE A 162 -5.94 15.09 -5.60
CA ILE A 162 -5.85 13.87 -6.41
C ILE A 162 -6.62 14.03 -7.71
N LEU A 163 -7.79 14.67 -7.63
CA LEU A 163 -8.62 15.12 -8.74
C LEU A 163 -9.18 16.49 -8.39
N PRO A 164 -9.67 17.28 -9.37
CA PRO A 164 -10.33 18.54 -9.07
C PRO A 164 -11.42 18.39 -7.99
N ASN A 165 -11.22 19.03 -6.84
CA ASN A 165 -12.09 18.97 -5.63
C ASN A 165 -12.00 17.70 -4.77
N LEU A 166 -11.11 16.74 -5.06
CA LEU A 166 -10.85 15.56 -4.24
C LEU A 166 -9.45 15.64 -3.63
N TYR A 167 -9.40 15.77 -2.30
CA TYR A 167 -8.17 15.97 -1.54
C TYR A 167 -7.88 14.77 -0.64
N LEU A 168 -6.60 14.41 -0.52
CA LEU A 168 -6.09 13.37 0.36
C LEU A 168 -5.19 13.99 1.43
N GLY A 169 -5.48 13.71 2.71
CA GLY A 169 -4.72 14.31 3.81
C GLY A 169 -4.61 13.47 5.08
N ASN A 170 -4.10 14.13 6.11
CA ASN A 170 -3.84 13.61 7.45
C ASN A 170 -4.69 14.36 8.51
N SER A 171 -4.46 14.06 9.80
CA SER A 171 -5.19 14.70 10.90
C SER A 171 -4.99 16.22 10.95
N THR A 172 -3.76 16.69 10.76
CA THR A 172 -3.45 18.13 10.76
C THR A 172 -4.21 18.85 9.65
N ASN A 173 -4.32 18.26 8.46
CA ASN A 173 -5.11 18.86 7.36
C ASN A 173 -6.60 18.96 7.71
N SER A 174 -7.15 18.02 8.49
CA SER A 174 -8.57 18.01 8.86
C SER A 174 -8.95 19.06 9.92
N GLU A 175 -7.94 19.66 10.56
CA GLU A 175 -8.07 20.67 11.63
C GLU A 175 -7.70 22.08 11.15
N ASP A 176 -7.27 22.25 9.90
CA ASP A 176 -6.85 23.54 9.34
C ASP A 176 -8.05 24.24 8.67
N CYS A 177 -8.77 25.05 9.45
CA CYS A 177 -9.99 25.73 9.00
C CYS A 177 -9.74 26.70 7.84
N GLU A 178 -8.60 27.40 7.83
CA GLU A 178 -8.29 28.39 6.80
C GLU A 178 -8.08 27.71 5.45
N ALA A 179 -7.33 26.61 5.46
CA ALA A 179 -7.01 25.93 4.24
C ALA A 179 -8.19 25.07 3.74
N LEU A 180 -9.02 24.51 4.63
CA LEU A 180 -10.31 23.93 4.25
C LEU A 180 -11.19 24.96 3.53
N ALA A 181 -11.26 26.20 4.04
CA ALA A 181 -12.01 27.27 3.39
C ALA A 181 -11.40 27.67 2.03
N ARG A 182 -10.08 27.79 1.94
CA ARG A 182 -9.33 28.16 0.72
C ARG A 182 -9.60 27.19 -0.44
N HIS A 183 -9.74 25.90 -0.13
CA HIS A 183 -9.99 24.84 -1.12
C HIS A 183 -11.48 24.52 -1.31
N ASN A 184 -12.37 25.35 -0.76
CA ASN A 184 -13.82 25.15 -0.78
C ASN A 184 -14.22 23.74 -0.26
N ILE A 185 -13.50 23.23 0.73
CA ILE A 185 -13.79 21.92 1.32
C ILE A 185 -15.00 22.04 2.23
N LYS A 186 -16.08 21.37 1.85
CA LYS A 186 -17.35 21.30 2.60
C LYS A 186 -17.72 19.89 3.02
N TYR A 187 -16.92 18.90 2.60
CA TYR A 187 -17.11 17.50 2.93
C TYR A 187 -15.82 16.94 3.52
N ILE A 188 -15.89 16.29 4.67
CA ILE A 188 -14.74 15.62 5.29
C ILE A 188 -15.09 14.17 5.60
N LEU A 189 -14.30 13.27 5.00
CA LEU A 189 -14.37 11.83 5.24
C LEU A 189 -13.26 11.43 6.22
N ASN A 190 -13.64 11.25 7.48
CA ASN A 190 -12.76 10.85 8.58
C ASN A 190 -12.70 9.33 8.69
N VAL A 191 -11.58 8.73 8.27
CA VAL A 191 -11.37 7.27 8.28
C VAL A 191 -10.57 6.85 9.51
N THR A 192 -11.00 7.28 10.70
CA THR A 192 -10.37 6.96 11.98
C THR A 192 -11.39 6.64 13.08
N PRO A 193 -11.05 5.78 14.07
CA PRO A 193 -11.93 5.52 15.20
C PRO A 193 -11.87 6.68 16.22
N ASP A 194 -10.66 7.17 16.49
CA ASP A 194 -10.39 7.98 17.68
C ASP A 194 -10.36 9.49 17.42
N LEU A 195 -10.12 9.95 16.18
CA LEU A 195 -10.06 11.39 15.92
C LEU A 195 -11.47 12.00 15.88
N PRO A 196 -11.68 13.18 16.50
CA PRO A 196 -12.94 13.89 16.44
C PRO A 196 -13.20 14.47 15.04
N ASN A 197 -14.45 14.82 14.77
CA ASN A 197 -14.80 15.68 13.65
C ASN A 197 -14.77 17.13 14.15
N THR A 198 -13.64 17.80 13.98
CA THR A 198 -13.31 19.07 14.64
C THR A 198 -14.38 20.14 14.47
N PHE A 199 -14.95 20.27 13.28
CA PHE A 199 -15.87 21.36 12.95
C PHE A 199 -17.34 20.95 12.88
N GLU A 200 -17.69 19.72 13.27
CA GLU A 200 -19.06 19.19 13.17
C GLU A 200 -20.05 19.95 14.08
N ALA A 201 -19.60 20.38 15.26
CA ALA A 201 -20.42 21.12 16.22
C ALA A 201 -20.51 22.63 15.96
N ASP A 202 -19.58 23.19 15.18
CA ASP A 202 -19.38 24.63 15.06
C ASP A 202 -20.33 25.32 14.05
N GLY A 203 -21.23 24.56 13.40
CA GLY A 203 -22.17 25.12 12.41
C GLY A 203 -21.47 25.69 11.16
N CYS A 204 -20.21 25.35 10.94
CA CYS A 204 -19.35 25.86 9.87
C CYS A 204 -19.75 25.42 8.44
N GLY A 205 -20.82 24.64 8.30
CA GLY A 205 -21.32 24.14 7.02
C GLY A 205 -20.46 23.02 6.41
N ILE A 206 -19.65 22.33 7.22
CA ILE A 206 -18.91 21.13 6.80
C ILE A 206 -19.75 19.89 7.11
N SER A 207 -20.02 19.09 6.09
CA SER A 207 -20.61 17.77 6.21
C SER A 207 -19.53 16.74 6.52
N TYR A 208 -19.76 15.89 7.52
CA TYR A 208 -18.84 14.82 7.89
C TYR A 208 -19.42 13.45 7.59
N LEU A 209 -18.53 12.53 7.21
CA LEU A 209 -18.75 11.09 7.31
C LEU A 209 -17.58 10.50 8.10
N LYS A 210 -17.88 9.81 9.21
CA LYS A 210 -16.89 9.10 10.00
C LYS A 210 -16.98 7.58 9.76
N ILE A 211 -15.86 6.97 9.37
CA ILE A 211 -15.68 5.52 9.26
C ILE A 211 -14.71 5.10 10.37
N PRO A 212 -15.23 4.58 11.50
CA PRO A 212 -14.42 4.33 12.69
C PRO A 212 -13.62 3.04 12.58
N ILE A 213 -12.53 3.07 11.80
CA ILE A 213 -11.72 1.89 11.51
C ILE A 213 -10.23 2.10 11.86
N ALA A 214 -9.69 1.15 12.62
CA ALA A 214 -8.28 1.15 12.97
C ALA A 214 -7.39 0.81 11.76
N ASP A 215 -6.16 1.32 11.76
CA ASP A 215 -5.15 1.00 10.74
C ASP A 215 -4.51 -0.36 11.05
N HIS A 216 -5.29 -1.42 10.88
CA HIS A 216 -4.90 -2.76 11.31
C HIS A 216 -5.37 -3.82 10.32
N TRP A 217 -4.50 -4.77 10.03
CA TRP A 217 -4.71 -5.84 9.03
C TRP A 217 -5.98 -6.69 9.28
N SER A 218 -6.46 -6.76 10.52
CA SER A 218 -7.67 -7.52 10.87
C SER A 218 -8.96 -6.78 10.56
N GLN A 219 -8.88 -5.50 10.18
CA GLN A 219 -10.02 -4.65 9.88
C GLN A 219 -10.41 -4.78 8.41
N ASN A 220 -11.71 -4.81 8.14
CA ASN A 220 -12.22 -4.89 6.78
C ASN A 220 -12.74 -3.51 6.34
N LEU A 221 -11.89 -2.70 5.71
CA LEU A 221 -12.27 -1.38 5.20
C LEU A 221 -13.22 -1.46 4.00
N ALA A 222 -13.17 -2.55 3.23
CA ALA A 222 -13.90 -2.67 1.98
C ALA A 222 -15.43 -2.64 2.15
N VAL A 223 -15.93 -3.03 3.33
CA VAL A 223 -17.38 -2.96 3.64
C VAL A 223 -17.92 -1.53 3.63
N TYR A 224 -17.04 -0.54 3.84
CA TYR A 224 -17.42 0.87 3.88
C TYR A 224 -17.25 1.58 2.54
N PHE A 225 -16.64 0.95 1.54
CA PHE A 225 -16.42 1.58 0.22
C PHE A 225 -17.71 2.11 -0.41
N PRO A 226 -18.85 1.38 -0.43
CA PRO A 226 -20.07 1.92 -1.02
C PRO A 226 -20.54 3.22 -0.37
N GLN A 227 -20.41 3.32 0.96
CA GLN A 227 -20.80 4.51 1.72
C GLN A 227 -19.81 5.66 1.49
N ALA A 228 -18.51 5.38 1.55
CA ALA A 228 -17.46 6.36 1.30
C ALA A 228 -17.54 6.95 -0.12
N ILE A 229 -17.68 6.10 -1.13
CA ILE A 229 -17.76 6.51 -2.54
C ILE A 229 -18.98 7.38 -2.77
N ARG A 230 -20.14 7.01 -2.19
CA ARG A 230 -21.35 7.84 -2.28
C ARG A 230 -21.13 9.24 -1.68
N PHE A 231 -20.52 9.32 -0.51
CA PHE A 231 -20.24 10.59 0.16
C PHE A 231 -19.28 11.47 -0.66
N ILE A 232 -18.25 10.87 -1.27
CA ILE A 232 -17.35 11.58 -2.19
C ILE A 232 -18.15 12.07 -3.41
N GLU A 233 -18.94 11.22 -4.08
CA GLU A 233 -19.77 11.62 -5.23
C GLU A 233 -20.78 12.73 -4.90
N GLU A 234 -21.35 12.72 -3.70
CA GLU A 234 -22.25 13.78 -3.23
C GLU A 234 -21.54 15.14 -3.20
N ALA A 235 -20.30 15.19 -2.66
CA ALA A 235 -19.47 16.40 -2.67
C ALA A 235 -19.10 16.86 -4.09
N MET A 236 -18.68 15.92 -4.93
CA MET A 236 -18.28 16.19 -6.32
C MET A 236 -19.47 16.72 -7.14
N THR A 237 -20.67 16.17 -6.92
CA THR A 237 -21.92 16.64 -7.57
C THR A 237 -22.30 18.04 -7.12
N ALA A 238 -22.11 18.34 -5.83
CA ALA A 238 -22.33 19.68 -5.26
C ALA A 238 -21.26 20.71 -5.69
N ARG A 239 -20.21 20.29 -6.43
CA ARG A 239 -19.04 21.12 -6.78
C ARG A 239 -18.34 21.70 -5.54
N CYS A 240 -18.34 20.93 -4.46
CA CYS A 240 -17.62 21.23 -3.24
C CYS A 240 -16.37 20.36 -3.12
N GLY A 241 -15.35 20.89 -2.47
CA GLY A 241 -14.17 20.12 -2.08
C GLY A 241 -14.53 19.04 -1.05
N VAL A 242 -13.91 17.86 -1.20
CA VAL A 242 -13.95 16.77 -0.23
C VAL A 242 -12.54 16.37 0.19
N LEU A 243 -12.32 16.34 1.50
CA LEU A 243 -11.09 15.82 2.11
C LEU A 243 -11.30 14.41 2.62
N VAL A 244 -10.53 13.45 2.11
CA VAL A 244 -10.43 12.11 2.67
C VAL A 244 -9.17 12.03 3.52
N HIS A 245 -9.33 11.81 4.82
CA HIS A 245 -8.20 11.77 5.74
C HIS A 245 -8.22 10.57 6.70
N CYS A 246 -7.03 10.25 7.20
CA CYS A 246 -6.85 9.39 8.35
C CYS A 246 -5.88 10.07 9.33
N VAL A 247 -5.15 9.30 10.14
CA VAL A 247 -4.12 9.89 11.03
C VAL A 247 -2.94 10.43 10.22
N ALA A 248 -2.27 9.58 9.44
CA ALA A 248 -1.05 9.94 8.72
C ALA A 248 -1.26 10.29 7.24
N GLY A 249 -2.43 9.99 6.67
CA GLY A 249 -2.69 10.18 5.24
C GLY A 249 -2.05 9.14 4.32
N VAL A 250 -1.66 7.97 4.84
CA VAL A 250 -0.84 6.99 4.10
C VAL A 250 -1.55 5.66 3.78
N SER A 251 -2.45 5.19 4.65
CA SER A 251 -3.02 3.82 4.54
C SER A 251 -4.54 3.85 4.32
N ARG A 252 -5.32 4.14 5.36
CA ARG A 252 -6.79 4.11 5.31
C ARG A 252 -7.40 5.09 4.30
N SER A 253 -7.00 6.36 4.36
CA SER A 253 -7.49 7.40 3.45
C SER A 253 -7.09 7.12 2.01
N VAL A 254 -5.83 6.75 1.77
CA VAL A 254 -5.34 6.30 0.45
C VAL A 254 -6.18 5.15 -0.09
N THR A 255 -6.43 4.13 0.73
CA THR A 255 -7.22 2.96 0.32
C THR A 255 -8.64 3.33 -0.11
N VAL A 256 -9.30 4.25 0.61
CA VAL A 256 -10.62 4.76 0.23
C VAL A 256 -10.56 5.57 -1.07
N THR A 257 -9.57 6.43 -1.23
CA THR A 257 -9.36 7.21 -2.45
C THR A 257 -9.11 6.31 -3.66
N LEU A 258 -8.29 5.27 -3.53
CA LEU A 258 -8.07 4.28 -4.59
C LEU A 258 -9.36 3.56 -4.98
N ALA A 259 -10.15 3.10 -3.99
CA ALA A 259 -11.43 2.45 -4.23
C ALA A 259 -12.39 3.38 -5.01
N TYR A 260 -12.41 4.67 -4.68
CA TYR A 260 -13.16 5.68 -5.41
C TYR A 260 -12.68 5.82 -6.87
N LEU A 261 -11.37 5.98 -7.09
CA LEU A 261 -10.81 6.11 -8.44
C LEU A 261 -11.11 4.88 -9.31
N MET A 262 -10.92 3.69 -8.76
CA MET A 262 -11.23 2.43 -9.45
C MET A 262 -12.71 2.35 -9.85
N GLN A 263 -13.62 2.68 -8.93
CA GLN A 263 -15.05 2.62 -9.18
C GLN A 263 -15.52 3.70 -10.17
N ARG A 264 -15.09 4.95 -9.99
CA ARG A 264 -15.61 6.09 -10.74
C ARG A 264 -14.99 6.22 -12.12
N HIS A 265 -13.69 5.96 -12.23
CA HIS A 265 -12.92 6.11 -13.46
C HIS A 265 -12.64 4.78 -14.16
N ARG A 266 -13.15 3.66 -13.62
CA ARG A 266 -12.93 2.30 -14.14
C ARG A 266 -11.44 1.96 -14.28
N LEU A 267 -10.61 2.54 -13.41
CA LEU A 267 -9.19 2.24 -13.38
C LEU A 267 -8.96 0.87 -12.77
N CYS A 268 -7.97 0.15 -13.30
CA CYS A 268 -7.44 -0.99 -12.57
C CYS A 268 -6.62 -0.50 -11.38
N LEU A 269 -6.42 -1.36 -10.37
CA LEU A 269 -5.68 -0.98 -9.15
C LEU A 269 -4.29 -0.41 -9.46
N ARG A 270 -3.60 -0.96 -10.47
CA ARG A 270 -2.26 -0.50 -10.87
C ARG A 270 -2.27 0.93 -11.40
N ASP A 271 -3.30 1.33 -12.14
CA ASP A 271 -3.35 2.67 -12.73
C ASP A 271 -3.91 3.70 -11.73
N ALA A 272 -4.66 3.23 -10.71
CA ALA A 272 -5.11 4.08 -9.62
C ALA A 272 -4.01 4.36 -8.57
N PHE A 273 -3.08 3.43 -8.40
CA PHE A 273 -1.97 3.50 -7.43
C PHE A 273 -0.74 4.20 -8.00
#